data_AF-A0A0R3RN84-F1
#
_entry.id   AF-A0A0R3RN84-F1
#
_cell.length_a   1.000
_cell.length_b   1.000
_cell.length_c   1.000
_cell.angle_alpha   90.00
_cell.angle_beta   90.00
_cell.angle_gamma   90.00
#
_symmetry.space_group_name_H-M   'P 1'
#
loop_
_entity.id
_entity.type
_entity.pdbx_description
1 polymer ?
#
loop_
_entity_poly.entity_id
_entity_poly.type
_entity_poly.pdbx_seq_one_letter_code
_entity_poly.pdbx_strand_id
1 'polypeptide(L)'
;MISFFFKRKADQFLTDDNAFIEIDVEPKISFSQDSLFFAEIDEIRNVMAKLSDDVTSMKMQFRSILAQTIVDSNEKEKLDECMAEIKHRCGLLRKHLLAMKQNAMKAKSEEIVDITQRIRQYHIEALLKKLSDLLQIFNAAQLDYRAQVAKRIKRQLDVAGEHMTEDEVNAMIDSKSSGIFNKHIRSPQLRTALDDANSRHNEILNLEASINELDDLYKDINFHIHTQMDDDNSYLHSIDLSMMNFVIV
;
A
#
# COMPACT_ATOMS: atom_id res chain seq x y z
N MET A 1 -49.41 -53.77 -44.46
CA MET A 1 -48.68 -52.88 -45.39
C MET A 1 -48.80 -51.39 -45.02
N ILE A 2 -48.82 -51.06 -43.71
CA ILE A 2 -48.85 -49.67 -43.17
C ILE A 2 -47.71 -49.44 -42.14
N SER A 3 -47.10 -50.51 -41.63
CA SER A 3 -45.96 -50.43 -40.68
C SER A 3 -44.60 -50.10 -41.31
N PHE A 4 -44.47 -50.09 -42.64
CA PHE A 4 -43.23 -49.69 -43.33
C PHE A 4 -43.23 -48.23 -43.80
N PHE A 5 -44.39 -47.57 -43.78
CA PHE A 5 -44.52 -46.17 -44.23
C PHE A 5 -44.32 -45.14 -43.09
N PHE A 6 -44.36 -45.56 -41.83
CA PHE A 6 -44.09 -44.67 -40.67
C PHE A 6 -42.62 -44.65 -40.26
N LYS A 7 -41.84 -45.70 -40.56
CA LYS A 7 -40.41 -45.75 -40.20
C LYS A 7 -39.52 -44.93 -41.13
N ARG A 8 -39.93 -44.73 -42.39
CA ARG A 8 -39.19 -43.92 -43.37
C ARG A 8 -39.38 -42.40 -43.22
N LYS A 9 -40.34 -41.95 -42.39
CA LYS A 9 -40.58 -40.51 -42.13
C LYS A 9 -39.96 -40.02 -40.80
N ALA A 10 -39.46 -40.93 -39.97
CA ALA A 10 -38.69 -40.60 -38.77
C ALA A 10 -37.18 -40.47 -39.04
N ASP A 11 -36.67 -41.14 -40.09
CA ASP A 11 -35.23 -41.12 -40.45
C ASP A 11 -34.85 -39.98 -41.43
N GLN A 12 -35.76 -39.04 -41.72
CA GLN A 12 -35.54 -37.92 -42.67
C GLN A 12 -35.46 -36.53 -42.00
N PHE A 13 -35.41 -36.47 -40.66
CA PHE A 13 -35.29 -35.23 -39.88
C PHE A 13 -34.13 -35.26 -38.86
N LEU A 14 -33.12 -36.11 -39.04
CA LEU A 14 -31.93 -36.17 -38.17
C LEU A 14 -30.61 -36.09 -38.95
N THR A 15 -30.60 -35.40 -40.09
CA THR A 15 -29.37 -34.97 -40.75
C THR A 15 -29.39 -33.45 -40.85
N ASP A 16 -28.27 -32.85 -40.43
CA ASP A 16 -27.92 -31.43 -40.45
C ASP A 16 -28.31 -30.61 -39.20
N ASP A 17 -27.66 -30.91 -38.07
CA ASP A 17 -27.17 -29.84 -37.15
C ASP A 17 -26.19 -30.38 -36.08
N ASN A 18 -25.35 -31.34 -36.46
CA ASN A 18 -24.15 -31.67 -35.69
C ASN A 18 -22.94 -31.64 -36.65
N ALA A 19 -22.72 -30.48 -37.28
CA ALA A 19 -21.35 -30.07 -37.51
C ALA A 19 -20.76 -29.84 -36.11
N PHE A 20 -20.21 -30.91 -35.54
CA PHE A 20 -19.25 -30.79 -34.47
C PHE A 20 -18.14 -29.94 -35.08
N ILE A 21 -18.18 -28.63 -34.83
CA ILE A 21 -16.97 -27.83 -34.88
C ILE A 21 -16.13 -28.47 -33.78
N GLU A 22 -15.28 -29.40 -34.18
CA GLU A 22 -14.12 -29.78 -33.42
C GLU A 22 -13.29 -28.49 -33.37
N ILE A 23 -13.66 -27.61 -32.43
CA ILE A 23 -12.77 -26.57 -31.99
C ILE A 23 -11.69 -27.37 -31.31
N ASP A 24 -10.60 -27.58 -32.04
CA ASP A 24 -9.32 -27.99 -31.49
C ASP A 24 -8.89 -26.88 -30.54
N VAL A 25 -9.52 -26.85 -29.35
CA VAL A 25 -8.99 -26.16 -28.20
C VAL A 25 -7.85 -27.06 -27.75
N GLU A 26 -6.71 -26.94 -28.42
CA GLU A 26 -5.45 -27.29 -27.78
C GLU A 26 -5.51 -26.65 -26.38
N PRO A 27 -5.47 -27.42 -25.28
CA PRO A 27 -5.19 -26.84 -23.99
C PRO A 27 -3.70 -26.52 -24.03
N LYS A 28 -3.32 -25.42 -24.68
CA LYS A 28 -2.01 -24.80 -24.55
C LYS A 28 -1.91 -24.32 -23.11
N ILE A 29 -1.61 -25.25 -22.20
CA ILE A 29 -0.95 -25.11 -20.90
C ILE A 29 -0.88 -23.65 -20.39
N SER A 30 -2.02 -23.00 -20.14
CA SER A 30 -2.07 -21.68 -19.47
C SER A 30 -2.20 -21.85 -17.96
N PHE A 31 -2.73 -23.01 -17.52
CA PHE A 31 -2.96 -23.33 -16.11
C PHE A 31 -1.70 -23.18 -15.25
N SER A 32 -0.52 -23.53 -15.80
CA SER A 32 0.76 -23.39 -15.11
C SER A 32 1.18 -21.94 -14.94
N GLN A 33 0.96 -21.09 -15.95
CA GLN A 33 1.35 -19.67 -15.92
C GLN A 33 0.36 -18.83 -15.10
N ASP A 34 -0.91 -19.23 -15.05
CA ASP A 34 -1.92 -18.65 -14.17
C ASP A 34 -1.71 -19.06 -12.71
N SER A 35 -1.38 -20.34 -12.46
CA SER A 35 -1.02 -20.81 -11.12
C SER A 35 0.20 -20.08 -10.54
N LEU A 36 1.22 -19.79 -11.37
CA LEU A 36 2.38 -19.01 -10.94
C LEU A 36 2.02 -17.55 -10.63
N PHE A 37 1.15 -16.94 -11.44
CA PHE A 37 0.67 -15.57 -11.20
C PHE A 37 -0.11 -15.47 -9.89
N PHE A 38 -1.07 -16.37 -9.65
CA PHE A 38 -1.85 -16.33 -8.40
C PHE A 38 -0.99 -16.63 -7.17
N ALA A 39 0.03 -17.49 -7.29
CA ALA A 39 1.01 -17.69 -6.23
C ALA A 39 1.80 -16.41 -5.90
N GLU A 40 2.24 -15.65 -6.92
CA GLU A 40 2.91 -14.35 -6.75
C GLU A 40 1.96 -13.31 -6.10
N ILE A 41 0.69 -13.28 -6.51
CA ILE A 41 -0.34 -12.44 -5.89
C ILE A 41 -0.52 -12.77 -4.41
N ASP A 42 -0.58 -14.04 -4.05
CA ASP A 42 -0.75 -14.47 -2.66
C ASP A 42 0.50 -14.16 -1.82
N GLU A 43 1.70 -14.28 -2.37
CA GLU A 43 2.93 -13.82 -1.72
C GLU A 43 2.87 -12.31 -1.43
N ILE A 44 2.48 -11.50 -2.41
CA ILE A 44 2.32 -10.06 -2.24
C ILE A 44 1.26 -9.73 -1.19
N ARG A 45 0.12 -10.42 -1.20
CA ARG A 45 -0.93 -10.26 -0.19
C ARG A 45 -0.41 -10.57 1.22
N ASN A 46 0.41 -11.60 1.37
CA ASN A 46 1.04 -11.94 2.64
C ASN A 46 2.01 -10.86 3.11
N VAL A 47 2.85 -10.32 2.23
CA VAL A 47 3.74 -9.20 2.57
C VAL A 47 2.95 -7.94 2.92
N MET A 48 1.84 -7.66 2.23
CA MET A 48 0.94 -6.55 2.59
C MET A 48 0.27 -6.74 3.95
N ALA A 49 -0.15 -7.96 4.29
CA ALA A 49 -0.73 -8.24 5.60
C ALA A 49 0.29 -7.93 6.70
N LYS A 50 1.53 -8.40 6.54
CA LYS A 50 2.63 -8.07 7.47
C LYS A 50 2.91 -6.57 7.55
N LEU A 51 2.91 -5.86 6.42
CA LEU A 51 3.05 -4.39 6.41
C LEU A 51 1.93 -3.71 7.21
N SER A 52 0.69 -4.18 7.08
CA SER A 52 -0.44 -3.67 7.86
C SER A 52 -0.26 -3.92 9.37
N ASP A 53 0.27 -5.09 9.74
CA ASP A 53 0.59 -5.41 11.13
C ASP A 53 1.71 -4.51 11.67
N ASP A 54 2.76 -4.27 10.88
CA ASP A 54 3.86 -3.37 11.26
C ASP A 54 3.36 -1.94 11.47
N VAL A 55 2.52 -1.41 10.56
CA VAL A 55 1.90 -0.07 10.72
C VAL A 55 1.05 0.00 11.99
N THR A 56 0.38 -1.10 12.35
CA THR A 56 -0.41 -1.19 13.58
C THR A 56 0.48 -1.22 14.82
N SER A 57 1.56 -2.01 14.79
CA SER A 57 2.57 -2.09 15.85
C SER A 57 3.23 -0.73 16.09
N MET A 58 3.63 -0.04 15.02
CA MET A 58 4.15 1.33 15.07
C MET A 58 3.20 2.28 15.81
N LYS A 59 1.90 2.26 15.48
CA LYS A 59 0.91 3.10 16.16
C LYS A 59 0.82 2.78 17.65
N MET A 60 0.99 1.52 18.04
CA MET A 60 1.07 1.15 19.46
C MET A 60 2.33 1.70 20.12
N GLN A 61 3.49 1.62 19.45
CA GLN A 61 4.74 2.20 19.96
C GLN A 61 4.64 3.71 20.13
N PHE A 62 4.07 4.44 19.15
CA PHE A 62 3.79 5.87 19.28
C PHE A 62 2.98 6.19 20.52
N ARG A 63 1.91 5.43 20.79
CA ARG A 63 1.07 5.63 21.97
C ARG A 63 1.82 5.33 23.26
N SER A 64 2.66 4.30 23.28
CA SER A 64 3.50 3.96 24.44
C SER A 64 4.48 5.09 24.76
N ILE A 65 5.24 5.52 23.76
CA ILE A 65 6.26 6.57 23.89
C ILE A 65 5.66 7.91 24.31
N LEU A 66 4.46 8.25 23.83
CA LEU A 66 3.73 9.45 24.24
C LEU A 66 3.20 9.36 25.68
N ALA A 67 2.90 8.17 26.19
CA ALA A 67 2.40 7.96 27.55
C ALA A 67 3.51 8.01 28.62
N GLN A 68 4.75 7.66 28.26
CA GLN A 68 5.89 7.70 29.18
C GLN A 68 6.37 9.13 29.44
N THR A 69 6.80 9.47 30.66
CA THR A 69 7.37 10.79 30.99
C THR A 69 8.82 10.98 30.51
N ILE A 70 9.57 9.89 30.37
CA ILE A 70 10.92 9.81 29.81
C ILE A 70 10.93 8.60 28.87
N VAL A 71 11.47 8.73 27.67
CA VAL A 71 11.53 7.60 26.71
C VAL A 71 12.59 6.60 27.15
N ASP A 72 12.19 5.34 27.28
CA ASP A 72 13.14 4.23 27.42
C ASP A 72 13.86 3.97 26.09
N SER A 73 15.19 3.76 26.14
CA SER A 73 16.02 3.40 25.00
C SER A 73 15.48 2.15 24.27
N ASN A 74 14.87 1.22 25.01
CA ASN A 74 14.28 0.01 24.45
C ASN A 74 13.04 0.29 23.58
N GLU A 75 12.17 1.22 23.98
CA GLU A 75 11.00 1.59 23.16
C GLU A 75 11.42 2.33 21.89
N LYS A 76 12.46 3.15 21.99
CA LYS A 76 13.04 3.83 20.83
C LYS A 76 13.61 2.84 19.82
N GLU A 77 14.38 1.85 20.29
CA GLU A 77 14.95 0.81 19.42
C GLU A 77 13.85 0.00 18.71
N LYS A 78 12.78 -0.38 19.42
CA LYS A 78 11.61 -1.04 18.83
C LYS A 78 10.89 -0.19 17.79
N LEU A 79 10.79 1.12 18.03
CA LEU A 79 10.19 2.03 17.05
C LEU A 79 11.07 2.10 15.80
N ASP A 80 12.38 2.28 15.96
CA ASP A 80 13.33 2.36 14.84
C ASP A 80 13.36 1.04 14.03
N GLU A 81 13.32 -0.11 14.69
CA GLU A 81 13.19 -1.44 14.05
C GLU A 81 11.87 -1.55 13.26
N CYS A 82 10.76 -1.15 13.87
CA CYS A 82 9.45 -1.19 13.21
C CYS A 82 9.41 -0.28 11.97
N MET A 83 10.01 0.91 12.03
CA MET A 83 10.15 1.80 10.88
C MET A 83 10.99 1.17 9.78
N ALA A 84 12.10 0.52 10.13
CA ALA A 84 12.98 -0.15 9.19
C ALA A 84 12.27 -1.30 8.46
N GLU A 85 11.50 -2.13 9.18
CA GLU A 85 10.70 -3.21 8.59
C GLU A 85 9.62 -2.68 7.64
N ILE A 86 8.91 -1.62 8.02
CA ILE A 86 7.93 -0.96 7.15
C ILE A 86 8.59 -0.49 5.85
N LYS A 87 9.72 0.22 5.95
CA LYS A 87 10.48 0.68 4.78
C LYS A 87 10.91 -0.48 3.90
N HIS A 88 11.43 -1.55 4.50
CA HIS A 88 11.88 -2.74 3.79
C HIS A 88 10.74 -3.41 3.01
N ARG A 89 9.59 -3.67 3.67
CA ARG A 89 8.43 -4.29 3.02
C ARG A 89 7.84 -3.41 1.93
N CYS A 90 7.75 -2.10 2.16
CA CYS A 90 7.31 -1.14 1.15
C CYS A 90 8.21 -1.18 -0.09
N GLY A 91 9.53 -1.22 0.09
CA GLY A 91 10.49 -1.35 -1.01
C GLY A 91 10.39 -2.68 -1.76
N LEU A 92 10.16 -3.78 -1.05
CA LEU A 92 9.95 -5.10 -1.65
C LEU A 92 8.66 -5.13 -2.50
N LEU A 93 7.55 -4.68 -1.91
CA LEU A 93 6.24 -4.61 -2.57
C LEU A 93 6.28 -3.73 -3.83
N ARG A 94 6.95 -2.58 -3.77
CA ARG A 94 7.16 -1.71 -4.93
C ARG A 94 7.86 -2.45 -6.06
N LYS A 95 9.00 -3.07 -5.78
CA LYS A 95 9.79 -3.78 -6.79
C LYS A 95 8.99 -4.91 -7.44
N HIS A 96 8.30 -5.73 -6.64
CA HIS A 96 7.47 -6.82 -7.14
C HIS A 96 6.31 -6.30 -8.00
N LEU A 97 5.52 -5.35 -7.48
CA LEU A 97 4.33 -4.84 -8.19
C LEU A 97 4.71 -4.13 -9.50
N LEU A 98 5.80 -3.37 -9.53
CA LEU A 98 6.26 -2.73 -10.76
C LEU A 98 6.81 -3.74 -11.77
N ALA A 99 7.50 -4.79 -11.32
CA ALA A 99 7.95 -5.87 -12.20
C ALA A 99 6.76 -6.64 -12.82
N MET A 100 5.77 -7.01 -12.00
CA MET A 100 4.53 -7.64 -12.48
C MET A 100 3.81 -6.76 -13.50
N LYS A 101 3.71 -5.46 -13.23
CA LYS A 101 3.10 -4.49 -14.13
C LYS A 101 3.84 -4.41 -15.47
N GLN A 102 5.17 -4.30 -15.46
CA GLN A 102 5.98 -4.26 -16.68
C GLN A 102 5.84 -5.55 -17.50
N ASN A 103 5.78 -6.71 -16.84
CA ASN A 103 5.59 -8.00 -17.51
C ASN A 103 4.20 -8.09 -18.16
N ALA A 104 3.15 -7.62 -17.48
CA ALA A 104 1.79 -7.57 -18.02
C ALA A 104 1.66 -6.62 -19.23
N MET A 105 2.42 -5.51 -19.25
CA MET A 105 2.45 -4.57 -20.38
C MET A 105 3.17 -5.14 -21.61
N LYS A 106 4.29 -5.85 -21.43
CA LYS A 106 5.03 -6.47 -22.54
C LYS A 106 4.23 -7.55 -23.27
N ALA A 107 3.34 -8.24 -22.57
CA ALA A 107 2.44 -9.24 -23.17
C ALA A 107 1.34 -8.64 -24.08
N LYS A 108 1.13 -7.31 -24.05
CA LYS A 108 0.09 -6.61 -24.82
C LYS A 108 0.46 -6.38 -26.31
N SER A 109 1.70 -6.70 -26.72
CA SER A 109 2.16 -6.52 -28.11
C SER A 109 1.75 -7.64 -29.08
N GLU A 110 1.05 -8.67 -28.59
CA GLU A 110 0.45 -9.73 -29.40
C GLU A 110 -1.06 -9.46 -29.48
N GLU A 111 -1.62 -9.40 -30.71
CA GLU A 111 -2.86 -8.72 -31.13
C GLU A 111 -4.20 -9.13 -30.45
N ILE A 112 -4.19 -9.96 -29.39
CA ILE A 112 -5.42 -10.39 -28.69
C ILE A 112 -5.24 -10.16 -27.18
N VAL A 113 -5.90 -9.14 -26.65
CA VAL A 113 -6.01 -8.95 -25.19
C VAL A 113 -6.95 -10.02 -24.64
N ASP A 114 -6.36 -11.12 -24.17
CA ASP A 114 -7.08 -12.22 -23.55
C ASP A 114 -7.76 -11.78 -22.23
N ILE A 115 -8.90 -12.40 -21.89
CA ILE A 115 -9.63 -12.18 -20.63
C ILE A 115 -8.70 -12.35 -19.44
N THR A 116 -7.78 -13.31 -19.52
CA THR A 116 -6.71 -13.57 -18.54
C THR A 116 -5.83 -12.35 -18.30
N GLN A 117 -5.48 -11.60 -19.35
CA GLN A 117 -4.65 -10.40 -19.24
C GLN A 117 -5.38 -9.28 -18.49
N ARG A 118 -6.69 -9.13 -18.73
CA ARG A 118 -7.55 -8.16 -18.00
C ARG A 118 -7.64 -8.50 -16.52
N ILE A 119 -7.83 -9.79 -16.19
CA ILE A 119 -7.87 -10.27 -14.80
C ILE A 119 -6.53 -9.97 -14.09
N ARG A 120 -5.40 -10.25 -14.75
CA ARG A 120 -4.07 -9.98 -14.21
C ARG A 120 -3.86 -8.48 -13.94
N GLN A 121 -4.24 -7.64 -14.89
CA GLN A 121 -4.15 -6.19 -14.77
C GLN A 121 -4.97 -5.66 -13.59
N TYR A 122 -6.23 -6.09 -13.47
CA TYR A 122 -7.09 -5.73 -12.35
C TYR A 122 -6.47 -6.09 -10.98
N HIS A 123 -5.91 -7.29 -10.86
CA HIS A 123 -5.24 -7.71 -9.62
C HIS A 123 -4.02 -6.84 -9.29
N ILE A 124 -3.18 -6.51 -10.27
CA ILE A 124 -2.00 -5.65 -10.07
C ILE A 124 -2.42 -4.25 -9.64
N GLU A 125 -3.42 -3.66 -10.29
CA GLU A 125 -3.95 -2.34 -9.96
C GLU A 125 -4.57 -2.29 -8.56
N ALA A 126 -5.38 -3.30 -8.20
CA ALA A 126 -5.95 -3.40 -6.87
C ALA A 126 -4.86 -3.49 -5.78
N LEU A 127 -3.76 -4.21 -6.05
CA LEU A 127 -2.64 -4.31 -5.13
C LEU A 127 -1.84 -3.00 -5.03
N LEU A 128 -1.58 -2.32 -6.15
CA LEU A 128 -0.94 -0.99 -6.13
C LEU A 128 -1.77 0.02 -5.35
N LYS A 129 -3.09 0.02 -5.54
CA LYS A 129 -4.01 0.89 -4.78
C LYS A 129 -3.96 0.59 -3.29
N LYS A 130 -4.01 -0.69 -2.91
CA LYS A 130 -3.90 -1.11 -1.50
C LYS A 130 -2.56 -0.69 -0.87
N LEU A 131 -1.46 -0.79 -1.59
CA LEU A 131 -0.16 -0.30 -1.11
C LEU A 131 -0.16 1.23 -0.93
N SER A 132 -0.72 1.97 -1.88
CA SER A 132 -0.87 3.43 -1.78
C SER A 132 -1.69 3.84 -0.56
N ASP A 133 -2.81 3.14 -0.29
CA ASP A 133 -3.65 3.40 0.89
C ASP A 133 -2.90 3.12 2.21
N LEU A 134 -2.10 2.04 2.27
CA LEU A 134 -1.27 1.74 3.44
C LEU A 134 -0.20 2.80 3.68
N LEU A 135 0.47 3.29 2.63
CA LEU A 135 1.44 4.38 2.72
C LEU A 135 0.79 5.68 3.22
N GLN A 136 -0.43 5.99 2.77
CA GLN A 136 -1.18 7.13 3.26
C GLN A 136 -1.53 7.01 4.75
N ILE A 137 -1.99 5.83 5.20
CA ILE A 137 -2.29 5.57 6.62
C ILE A 137 -1.03 5.69 7.48
N PHE A 138 0.10 5.18 6.99
CA PHE A 138 1.38 5.28 7.67
C PHE A 138 1.84 6.74 7.80
N ASN A 139 1.83 7.51 6.70
CA ASN A 139 2.20 8.92 6.69
C ASN A 139 1.31 9.76 7.62
N ALA A 140 -0.01 9.52 7.60
CA ALA A 140 -0.94 10.20 8.50
C ALA A 140 -0.64 9.93 9.98
N ALA A 141 -0.27 8.68 10.32
CA ALA A 141 0.10 8.31 11.68
C ALA A 141 1.41 8.98 12.13
N GLN A 142 2.41 9.09 11.24
CA GLN A 142 3.66 9.81 11.52
C GLN A 142 3.41 11.31 11.73
N LEU A 143 2.58 11.94 10.89
CA LEU A 143 2.22 13.36 11.05
C LEU A 143 1.49 13.64 12.38
N ASP A 144 0.56 12.77 12.78
CA ASP A 144 -0.10 12.88 14.09
C ASP A 144 0.93 12.74 15.23
N TYR A 145 1.80 11.74 15.17
CA TYR A 145 2.87 11.57 16.16
C TYR A 145 3.76 12.82 16.27
N ARG A 146 4.21 13.38 15.13
CA ARG A 146 4.98 14.65 15.10
C ARG A 146 4.24 15.76 15.84
N ALA A 147 2.95 15.95 15.57
CA ALA A 147 2.14 16.99 16.19
C ALA A 147 1.99 16.78 17.71
N GLN A 148 1.84 15.53 18.17
CA GLN A 148 1.77 15.22 19.61
C GLN A 148 3.11 15.46 20.31
N VAL A 149 4.23 15.08 19.68
CA VAL A 149 5.57 15.33 20.23
C VAL A 149 5.86 16.83 20.29
N ALA A 150 5.49 17.62 19.28
CA ALA A 150 5.63 19.08 19.29
C ALA A 150 4.84 19.74 20.45
N LYS A 151 3.58 19.33 20.66
CA LYS A 151 2.77 19.79 21.80
C LYS A 151 3.40 19.46 23.14
N ARG A 152 4.04 18.29 23.23
CA ARG A 152 4.75 17.87 24.43
C ARG A 152 6.00 18.71 24.69
N ILE A 153 6.81 18.98 23.66
CA ILE A 153 7.96 19.88 23.75
C ILE A 153 7.52 21.25 24.28
N LYS A 154 6.45 21.83 23.71
CA LYS A 154 5.88 23.10 24.20
C LYS A 154 5.56 23.06 25.70
N ARG A 155 4.86 22.02 26.17
CA ARG A 155 4.55 21.86 27.60
C ARG A 155 5.80 21.78 28.47
N GLN A 156 6.86 21.11 28.02
CA GLN A 156 8.13 21.04 28.76
C GLN A 156 8.81 22.41 28.83
N LEU A 157 8.75 23.19 27.75
CA LEU A 157 9.27 24.57 27.73
C LEU A 157 8.47 25.48 28.66
N ASP A 158 7.14 25.38 28.66
CA ASP A 158 6.27 26.15 29.56
C ASP A 158 6.57 25.83 31.03
N VAL A 159 6.77 24.54 31.37
CA VAL A 159 7.20 24.12 32.73
C VAL A 159 8.58 24.67 33.05
N ALA A 160 9.44 24.81 32.04
CA ALA A 160 10.75 25.41 32.18
C ALA A 160 10.72 26.96 32.26
N GLY A 161 9.53 27.58 32.24
CA GLY A 161 9.36 29.03 32.27
C GLY A 161 9.68 29.73 30.94
N GLU A 162 9.84 28.96 29.86
CA GLU A 162 10.01 29.46 28.49
C GLU A 162 8.65 29.44 27.80
N HIS A 163 7.93 30.56 27.87
CA HIS A 163 6.62 30.71 27.25
C HIS A 163 6.75 30.97 25.76
N MET A 164 6.45 29.95 24.95
CA MET A 164 6.54 30.00 23.49
C MET A 164 5.21 29.61 22.86
N THR A 165 4.89 30.28 21.75
CA THR A 165 3.73 29.93 20.92
C THR A 165 3.96 28.61 20.18
N GLU A 166 2.88 27.98 19.69
CA GLU A 166 3.01 26.74 18.91
C GLU A 166 3.81 26.97 17.61
N ASP A 167 3.62 28.11 16.97
CA ASP A 167 4.33 28.47 15.74
C ASP A 167 5.83 28.64 15.99
N GLU A 168 6.23 29.25 17.11
CA GLU A 168 7.64 29.37 17.48
C GLU A 168 8.27 28.02 17.81
N VAL A 169 7.54 27.13 18.50
CA VAL A 169 8.01 25.76 18.78
C VAL A 169 8.17 24.96 17.49
N ASN A 170 7.21 25.07 16.56
CA ASN A 170 7.30 24.42 15.26
C ASN A 170 8.47 24.95 14.44
N ALA A 171 8.67 26.28 14.38
CA ALA A 171 9.80 26.89 13.69
C ALA A 171 11.15 26.45 14.27
N MET A 172 11.21 26.28 15.59
CA MET A 172 12.37 25.72 16.28
C MET A 172 12.63 24.27 15.86
N ILE A 173 11.62 23.41 15.88
CA ILE A 173 11.72 22.01 15.40
C ILE A 173 12.18 21.98 13.93
N ASP A 174 11.61 22.83 13.08
CA ASP A 174 11.92 22.89 11.66
C ASP A 174 13.35 23.38 11.36
N SER A 175 13.97 24.11 12.30
CA SER A 175 15.35 24.59 12.16
C SER A 175 16.40 23.46 12.19
N LYS A 176 16.01 22.24 12.60
CA LYS A 176 16.86 21.04 12.73
C LYS A 176 18.15 21.22 13.53
N SER A 177 18.22 22.26 14.36
CA SER A 177 19.41 22.56 15.14
C SER A 177 19.32 21.88 16.52
N SER A 178 20.20 20.91 16.76
CA SER A 178 20.24 20.05 17.96
C SER A 178 20.67 20.76 19.25
N GLY A 179 20.74 22.09 19.27
CA GLY A 179 21.13 22.89 20.43
C GLY A 179 20.22 24.09 20.71
N ILE A 180 19.09 24.22 20.01
CA ILE A 180 18.19 25.38 20.17
C ILE A 180 17.64 25.49 21.60
N PHE A 181 17.32 24.36 22.22
CA PHE A 181 16.75 24.33 23.58
C PHE A 181 17.81 24.56 24.67
N ASN A 182 19.10 24.38 24.38
CA ASN A 182 20.19 24.58 25.34
C ASN A 182 20.63 26.04 25.51
N LYS A 183 20.15 26.97 24.66
CA LYS A 183 20.59 28.37 24.66
C LYS A 183 20.11 29.18 25.88
N HIS A 184 19.13 28.68 26.65
CA HIS A 184 18.48 29.42 27.73
C HIS A 184 18.59 28.78 29.12
N ILE A 185 19.57 27.89 29.35
CA ILE A 185 19.72 27.20 30.65
C ILE A 185 20.02 28.21 31.77
N ARG A 186 18.99 28.54 32.57
CA ARG A 186 19.09 29.44 33.73
C ARG A 186 19.16 28.70 35.07
N SER A 187 18.74 27.43 35.15
CA SER A 187 18.80 26.66 36.39
C SER A 187 18.97 25.14 36.18
N PRO A 188 19.50 24.40 37.19
CA PRO A 188 19.63 22.94 37.14
C PRO A 188 18.30 22.20 37.09
N GLN A 189 17.22 22.74 37.66
CA GLN A 189 15.88 22.12 37.61
C GLN A 189 15.26 22.22 36.20
N LEU A 190 15.60 23.26 35.45
CA LEU A 190 15.16 23.47 34.07
C LEU A 190 15.85 22.51 33.09
N ARG A 191 17.00 21.94 33.48
CA ARG A 191 17.84 21.11 32.61
C ARG A 191 17.13 19.82 32.19
N THR A 192 16.40 19.17 33.10
CA THR A 192 15.67 17.93 32.78
C THR A 192 14.57 18.13 31.74
N ALA A 193 13.83 19.23 31.80
CA ALA A 193 12.77 19.53 30.84
C ALA A 193 13.35 19.85 29.44
N LEU A 194 14.49 20.54 29.40
CA LEU A 194 15.21 20.83 28.16
C LEU A 194 15.88 19.59 27.56
N ASP A 195 16.41 18.68 28.39
CA ASP A 195 16.95 17.40 27.95
C ASP A 195 15.85 16.51 27.33
N ASP A 196 14.66 16.45 27.94
CA ASP A 196 13.50 15.76 27.34
C ASP A 196 13.11 16.42 26.01
N ALA A 197 13.00 17.75 25.96
CA ALA A 197 12.69 18.48 24.73
C ALA A 197 13.70 18.19 23.60
N ASN A 198 15.00 18.12 23.90
CA ASN A 198 16.04 17.75 22.95
C ASN A 198 15.90 16.30 22.46
N SER A 199 15.63 15.34 23.36
CA SER A 199 15.38 13.94 22.98
C SER A 199 14.19 13.83 22.04
N ARG A 200 13.09 14.51 22.37
CA ARG A 200 11.87 14.57 21.57
C ARG A 200 12.09 15.20 20.20
N HIS A 201 12.92 16.23 20.13
CA HIS A 201 13.29 16.83 18.85
C HIS A 201 14.07 15.84 17.96
N ASN A 202 15.00 15.07 18.51
CA ASN A 202 15.71 14.02 17.76
C ASN A 202 14.75 12.93 17.25
N GLU A 203 13.72 12.58 18.02
CA GLU A 203 12.67 11.66 17.55
C GLU A 203 11.93 12.21 16.33
N ILE A 204 11.59 13.51 16.32
CA ILE A 204 10.97 14.16 15.17
C ILE A 204 11.89 14.13 13.94
N LEU A 205 13.19 14.37 14.12
CA LEU A 205 14.15 14.34 13.00
C LEU A 205 14.23 12.96 12.33
N ASN A 206 14.27 11.89 13.13
CA ASN A 206 14.26 10.51 12.62
C ASN A 206 12.95 10.20 11.88
N LEU A 207 11.83 10.65 12.44
CA LEU A 207 10.52 10.51 11.84
C LEU A 207 10.41 11.23 10.49
N GLU A 208 10.88 12.47 10.40
CA GLU A 208 10.87 13.27 9.17
C GLU A 208 11.75 12.66 8.08
N ALA A 209 12.90 12.06 8.44
CA ALA A 209 13.70 11.29 7.50
C ALA A 209 12.90 10.10 6.94
N SER A 210 12.17 9.38 7.81
CA SER A 210 11.29 8.28 7.39
C SER A 210 10.12 8.73 6.51
N ILE A 211 9.50 9.87 6.80
CA ILE A 211 8.39 10.43 5.99
C ILE A 211 8.89 10.77 4.60
N ASN A 212 10.03 11.48 4.49
CA ASN A 212 10.57 11.92 3.21
C ASN A 212 10.92 10.75 2.28
N GLU A 213 11.56 9.70 2.82
CA GLU A 213 11.91 8.51 2.03
C GLU A 213 10.68 7.78 1.47
N LEU A 214 9.58 7.74 2.23
CA LEU A 214 8.35 7.06 1.83
C LEU A 214 7.40 7.94 1.01
N ASP A 215 7.55 9.26 1.06
CA ASP A 215 6.87 10.21 0.18
C ASP A 215 7.31 10.05 -1.28
N ASP A 216 8.61 9.87 -1.52
CA ASP A 216 9.13 9.56 -2.87
C ASP A 216 8.56 8.23 -3.41
N LEU A 217 8.44 7.24 -2.53
CA LEU A 217 7.82 5.96 -2.86
C LEU A 217 6.33 6.11 -3.20
N TYR A 218 5.59 6.86 -2.40
CA TYR A 218 4.16 7.12 -2.59
C TYR A 218 3.91 7.85 -3.91
N LYS A 219 4.70 8.89 -4.22
CA LYS A 219 4.64 9.62 -5.49
C LYS A 219 4.89 8.70 -6.69
N ASP A 220 5.88 7.82 -6.60
CA ASP A 220 6.19 6.86 -7.66
C ASP A 220 5.05 5.87 -7.91
N ILE A 221 4.51 5.27 -6.84
CA ILE A 221 3.38 4.34 -6.95
C ILE A 221 2.15 5.04 -7.52
N ASN A 222 1.85 6.26 -7.05
CA ASN A 222 0.73 7.03 -7.57
C ASN A 222 0.92 7.41 -9.03
N PHE A 223 2.12 7.84 -9.44
CA PHE A 223 2.41 8.06 -10.86
C PHE A 223 2.09 6.80 -11.66
N HIS A 224 2.56 5.63 -11.23
CA HIS A 224 2.26 4.39 -11.91
C HIS A 224 0.76 4.05 -11.94
N ILE A 225 -0.02 4.33 -10.90
CA ILE A 225 -1.49 4.14 -10.93
C ILE A 225 -2.15 5.08 -11.98
N HIS A 226 -1.77 6.36 -12.00
CA HIS A 226 -2.45 7.37 -12.84
C HIS A 226 -2.12 7.26 -14.33
N THR A 227 -0.89 6.88 -14.69
CA THR A 227 -0.50 6.64 -16.10
C THR A 227 -1.33 5.53 -16.78
N GLN A 228 -2.15 4.77 -16.03
CA GLN A 228 -3.11 3.79 -16.58
C GLN A 228 -4.57 4.28 -16.61
N MET A 229 -4.99 5.15 -15.68
CA MET A 229 -6.39 5.59 -15.59
C MET A 229 -6.83 6.41 -16.82
N ASP A 230 -5.90 7.14 -17.44
CA ASP A 230 -6.20 7.94 -18.63
C ASP A 230 -6.40 7.09 -19.90
N ASP A 231 -5.87 5.86 -19.94
CA ASP A 231 -6.01 4.93 -21.08
C ASP A 231 -7.11 3.87 -20.86
N ASP A 232 -7.40 3.47 -19.62
CA ASP A 232 -8.27 2.30 -19.30
C ASP A 232 -9.70 2.64 -18.82
N ASN A 233 -10.06 3.92 -18.64
CA ASN A 233 -11.41 4.32 -18.18
C ASN A 233 -12.54 3.95 -19.17
N SER A 234 -12.20 3.57 -20.41
CA SER A 234 -13.15 3.01 -21.37
C SER A 234 -13.47 1.52 -21.14
N TYR A 235 -12.55 0.77 -20.51
CA TYR A 235 -12.65 -0.68 -20.37
C TYR A 235 -13.22 -1.13 -19.02
N LEU A 236 -13.03 -0.37 -17.93
CA LEU A 236 -13.61 -0.69 -16.62
C LEU A 236 -15.14 -0.57 -16.61
N HIS A 237 -15.70 0.40 -17.34
CA HIS A 237 -17.16 0.50 -17.52
C HIS A 237 -17.75 -0.75 -18.21
N SER A 238 -16.98 -1.40 -19.10
CA SER A 238 -17.41 -2.64 -19.74
C SER A 238 -17.38 -3.86 -18.80
N ILE A 239 -16.52 -3.86 -17.77
CA ILE A 239 -16.42 -4.94 -16.78
C ILE A 239 -17.58 -4.83 -15.79
N ASP A 240 -17.93 -3.63 -15.33
CA ASP A 240 -19.07 -3.42 -14.43
C ASP A 240 -20.39 -3.86 -15.07
N LEU A 241 -20.61 -3.56 -16.36
CA LEU A 241 -21.81 -4.03 -17.08
C LEU A 241 -21.80 -5.55 -17.34
N SER A 242 -20.65 -6.15 -17.63
CA SER A 242 -20.54 -7.58 -17.94
C SER A 242 -20.65 -8.44 -16.67
N MET A 243 -20.05 -8.00 -15.56
CA MET A 243 -20.13 -8.70 -14.28
C MET A 243 -21.51 -8.57 -13.62
N MET A 244 -22.24 -7.46 -13.82
CA MET A 244 -23.64 -7.36 -13.37
C MET A 244 -24.58 -8.30 -14.14
N ASN A 245 -24.32 -8.60 -15.41
CA ASN A 245 -25.16 -9.50 -16.21
C ASN A 245 -24.94 -11.00 -15.91
N PHE A 246 -23.86 -11.38 -15.23
CA PHE A 246 -23.60 -12.78 -14.89
C PHE A 246 -24.14 -13.20 -13.51
N VAL A 247 -24.71 -12.26 -12.74
CA VAL A 247 -25.28 -12.53 -11.40
C VAL A 247 -26.82 -12.65 -11.43
N ILE A 248 -27.45 -12.51 -12.60
CA ILE A 248 -28.90 -12.69 -12.78
C ILE A 248 -29.18 -13.74 -13.87
N VAL A 249 -28.87 -15.02 -13.59
CA VAL A 249 -29.64 -16.22 -14.01
C VAL A 249 -29.46 -17.28 -12.93
#